data_AF-A0A8X7CHG2-F1
#
_entry.id   AF-A0A8X7CHG2-F1
#
_cell.length_a   1.000
_cell.length_b   1.000
_cell.length_c   1.000
_cell.angle_alpha   90.00
_cell.angle_beta   90.00
_cell.angle_gamma   90.00
#
_symmetry.space_group_name_H-M   'P 1'
#
loop_
_entity.id
_entity.type
_entity.pdbx_description
1 polymer ?
#
loop_
_entity_poly.entity_id
_entity_poly.type
_entity_poly.pdbx_seq_one_letter_code
_entity_poly.pdbx_strand_id
1 'polypeptide(L)'
;MSFVCVLDMDETLGYFDGSTFQIRPKLMFLLQFLYMKEIKIVLWSMGEDEYVMRICNGFLQKISLYADVIFGRKECKVSERKYGFCKASEHIRTLYTEPIILIAVDDKVNQNMDDMYDLRIYVKPYKKVDSNDLELTNVVEKITSFWIEQMCPNW
;
A
#
# COMPACT_ATOMS: atom_id res chain seq x y z
N MET A 1 5.71 -7.77 -17.81
CA MET A 1 4.57 -7.10 -17.15
C MET A 1 4.65 -7.50 -15.69
N SER A 2 4.78 -6.51 -14.81
CA SER A 2 5.05 -6.73 -13.38
C SER A 2 3.90 -6.18 -12.54
N PHE A 3 3.65 -6.77 -11.37
CA PHE A 3 2.67 -6.27 -10.43
C PHE A 3 3.34 -5.36 -9.41
N VAL A 4 2.71 -4.23 -9.09
CA VAL A 4 3.15 -3.27 -8.09
C VAL A 4 1.98 -2.96 -7.16
N CYS A 5 2.17 -3.14 -5.87
CA CYS A 5 1.19 -2.83 -4.83
C CYS A 5 1.62 -1.58 -4.06
N VAL A 6 0.80 -0.54 -4.12
CA VAL A 6 0.94 0.70 -3.37
C VAL A 6 0.13 0.58 -2.08
N LEU A 7 0.84 0.51 -0.96
CA LEU A 7 0.26 0.41 0.37
C LEU A 7 0.28 1.79 1.06
N ASP A 8 -0.87 2.26 1.52
CA ASP A 8 -0.92 3.31 2.52
C ASP A 8 -0.43 2.81 3.89
N MET A 9 -0.13 3.72 4.83
CA MET A 9 0.41 3.36 6.15
C MET A 9 -0.60 3.57 7.29
N ASP A 10 -0.99 4.83 7.53
CA ASP A 10 -1.80 5.22 8.68
C ASP A 10 -3.27 4.84 8.47
N GLU A 11 -3.92 4.30 9.49
CA GLU A 11 -5.24 3.67 9.44
C GLU A 11 -5.39 2.48 8.45
N THR A 12 -4.39 2.22 7.59
CA THR A 12 -4.36 1.08 6.67
C THR A 12 -3.61 -0.11 7.27
N LEU A 13 -2.32 0.06 7.59
CA LEU A 13 -1.43 -0.99 8.13
C LEU A 13 -1.28 -0.91 9.66
N GLY A 14 -1.78 0.16 10.26
CA GLY A 14 -1.75 0.41 11.69
C GLY A 14 -2.22 1.83 11.99
N TYR A 15 -2.15 2.25 13.24
CA TYR A 15 -2.41 3.64 13.62
C TYR A 15 -1.52 4.08 14.77
N PHE A 16 -1.30 5.39 14.88
CA PHE A 16 -0.58 5.96 16.01
C PHE A 16 -1.55 6.43 17.09
N ASP A 17 -1.42 5.93 18.32
CA ASP A 17 -2.32 6.28 19.43
C ASP A 17 -1.88 7.52 20.23
N GLY A 18 -0.83 8.20 19.78
CA GLY A 18 -0.18 9.30 20.50
C GLY A 18 1.10 8.90 21.23
N SER A 19 1.28 7.60 21.50
CA SER A 19 2.45 7.05 22.18
C SER A 19 3.22 6.03 21.33
N THR A 20 2.49 5.14 20.67
CA THR A 20 3.06 4.03 19.90
C THR A 20 2.27 3.79 18.62
N PHE A 21 2.93 3.16 17.65
CA PHE A 21 2.26 2.71 16.44
C PHE A 21 1.73 1.30 16.65
N GLN A 22 0.41 1.17 16.59
CA GLN A 22 -0.31 -0.09 16.75
C GLN A 22 -0.44 -0.76 15.39
N ILE A 23 0.33 -1.82 15.18
CA ILE A 23 0.36 -2.57 13.92
C ILE A 23 -0.95 -3.34 13.74
N ARG A 24 -1.56 -3.23 12.56
CA ARG A 24 -2.77 -3.97 12.23
C ARG A 24 -2.48 -5.47 12.12
N PRO A 25 -3.35 -6.35 12.66
CA PRO A 25 -3.18 -7.78 12.53
C PRO A 25 -3.03 -8.22 11.07
N LYS A 26 -2.30 -9.32 10.88
CA LYS A 26 -2.05 -9.96 9.57
C LYS A 26 -1.19 -9.15 8.59
N LEU A 27 -0.55 -8.06 9.03
CA LEU A 27 0.42 -7.34 8.19
C LEU A 27 1.50 -8.27 7.63
N MET A 28 2.11 -9.12 8.46
CA MET A 28 3.15 -10.05 7.99
C MET A 28 2.64 -11.05 6.97
N PHE A 29 1.39 -11.48 7.10
CA PHE A 29 0.76 -12.39 6.13
C PHE A 29 0.62 -11.71 4.77
N LEU A 30 0.14 -10.45 4.74
CA LEU A 30 0.10 -9.64 3.52
C LEU A 30 1.49 -9.47 2.89
N LEU A 31 2.50 -9.05 3.67
CA LEU A 31 3.84 -8.81 3.14
C LEU A 31 4.48 -10.08 2.58
N GLN A 32 4.35 -11.22 3.28
CA GLN A 32 4.85 -12.50 2.80
C GLN A 32 4.12 -12.96 1.53
N PHE A 33 2.81 -12.76 1.45
CA PHE A 33 2.04 -13.07 0.26
C PHE A 33 2.52 -12.25 -0.95
N LEU A 34 2.65 -10.93 -0.81
CA LEU A 34 3.12 -10.05 -1.88
C LEU A 34 4.53 -10.45 -2.35
N TYR A 35 5.43 -10.74 -1.41
CA TYR A 35 6.77 -11.23 -1.71
C TYR A 35 6.76 -12.56 -2.47
N MET A 36 5.99 -13.56 -2.01
CA MET A 36 5.88 -14.87 -2.68
C MET A 36 5.28 -14.78 -4.08
N LYS A 37 4.45 -13.76 -4.34
CA LYS A 37 3.86 -13.50 -5.66
C LYS A 37 4.71 -12.58 -6.53
N GLU A 38 5.91 -12.23 -6.07
CA GLU A 38 6.82 -11.30 -6.76
C GLU A 38 6.15 -9.94 -7.07
N ILE A 39 5.20 -9.53 -6.22
CA ILE A 39 4.52 -8.25 -6.31
C ILE A 39 5.40 -7.22 -5.61
N LYS A 40 5.89 -6.25 -6.38
CA LYS A 40 6.70 -5.13 -5.88
C LYS A 40 5.89 -4.26 -4.94
N ILE A 41 6.53 -3.72 -3.90
CA ILE A 41 5.82 -2.96 -2.84
C ILE A 41 6.31 -1.53 -2.81
N VAL A 42 5.37 -0.60 -2.91
CA VAL A 42 5.59 0.82 -2.65
C VAL A 42 4.79 1.18 -1.40
N LEU A 43 5.47 1.56 -0.31
CA LEU A 43 4.79 2.18 0.82
C LEU A 43 4.65 3.67 0.52
N TRP A 44 3.44 4.21 0.57
CA TRP A 44 3.20 5.64 0.31
C TRP A 44 2.26 6.22 1.36
N SER A 45 2.81 6.97 2.31
CA SER A 45 2.07 7.63 3.39
C SER A 45 1.94 9.14 3.14
N MET A 46 0.83 9.72 3.62
CA MET A 46 0.64 11.18 3.68
C MET A 46 1.24 11.83 4.95
N GLY A 47 1.81 11.03 5.84
CA GLY A 47 2.54 11.48 7.02
C GLY A 47 3.84 12.21 6.67
N GLU A 48 4.30 13.08 7.56
CA GLU A 48 5.59 13.75 7.40
C GLU A 48 6.72 12.71 7.23
N ASP A 49 7.67 12.97 6.33
CA ASP A 49 8.71 12.01 5.96
C ASP A 49 9.50 11.47 7.16
N GLU A 50 9.85 12.35 8.12
CA GLU A 50 10.53 11.95 9.36
C GLU A 50 9.69 11.00 10.21
N TYR A 51 8.37 11.23 10.27
CA TYR A 51 7.45 10.35 10.96
C TYR A 51 7.38 8.99 10.26
N VAL A 52 7.21 8.97 8.94
CA VAL A 52 7.14 7.73 8.14
C VAL A 52 8.39 6.89 8.34
N MET A 53 9.57 7.51 8.22
CA MET A 53 10.85 6.82 8.41
C MET A 53 11.02 6.30 9.84
N ARG A 54 10.62 7.08 10.85
CA ARG A 54 10.65 6.64 12.26
C ARG A 54 9.75 5.43 12.49
N ILE A 55 8.53 5.44 11.94
CA ILE A 55 7.60 4.31 12.07
C ILE A 55 8.13 3.07 11.34
N CYS A 56 8.65 3.24 10.12
CA CYS A 56 9.24 2.14 9.35
C CYS A 56 10.44 1.51 10.07
N ASN A 57 11.36 2.31 10.60
CA ASN A 57 12.55 1.81 11.28
C ASN A 57 12.27 1.27 12.69
N GLY A 58 11.22 1.75 13.36
CA GLY A 58 10.87 1.35 14.72
C GLY A 58 9.87 0.19 14.78
N PHE A 59 8.71 0.36 14.16
CA PHE A 59 7.54 -0.51 14.34
C PHE A 59 7.29 -1.38 13.11
N LEU A 60 7.46 -0.84 11.90
CA LEU A 60 7.21 -1.52 10.64
C LEU A 60 8.51 -2.01 9.97
N GLN A 61 9.49 -2.47 10.76
CA GLN A 61 10.83 -2.86 10.26
C GLN A 61 10.77 -3.88 9.12
N LYS A 62 9.76 -4.75 9.12
CA LYS A 62 9.57 -5.74 8.08
C LYS A 62 9.17 -5.11 6.75
N ILE A 63 8.38 -4.02 6.75
CA ILE A 63 8.09 -3.28 5.51
C ILE A 63 9.38 -2.78 4.89
N SER A 64 10.32 -2.24 5.68
CA SER A 64 11.62 -1.79 5.15
C SER A 64 12.46 -2.89 4.49
N LEU A 65 12.16 -4.17 4.74
CA LEU A 65 12.81 -5.31 4.06
C LEU A 65 12.11 -5.72 2.76
N TYR A 66 10.81 -5.40 2.61
CA TYR A 66 9.98 -5.85 1.49
C TYR A 66 9.60 -4.72 0.52
N ALA A 67 9.58 -3.46 0.98
CA ALA A 67 9.25 -2.32 0.16
C ALA A 67 10.45 -1.90 -0.69
N ASP A 68 10.22 -1.81 -2.00
CA ASP A 68 11.20 -1.29 -2.96
C ASP A 68 11.37 0.23 -2.79
N VAL A 69 10.27 0.91 -2.44
CA VAL A 69 10.22 2.36 -2.29
C VAL A 69 9.35 2.73 -1.10
N ILE A 70 9.79 3.75 -0.34
CA ILE A 70 9.04 4.34 0.76
C ILE A 70 8.89 5.84 0.51
N PHE A 71 7.65 6.30 0.43
CA PHE A 71 7.29 7.68 0.21
C PHE A 71 6.53 8.26 1.41
N GLY A 72 6.89 9.50 1.75
CA GLY A 72 6.17 10.33 2.71
C GLY A 72 5.49 11.54 2.04
N ARG A 73 5.13 12.52 2.85
CA ARG A 73 4.39 13.72 2.43
C ARG A 73 5.07 14.53 1.32
N LYS A 74 6.41 14.62 1.30
CA LYS A 74 7.11 15.35 0.22
C LYS A 74 6.74 14.78 -1.15
N GLU A 75 6.74 13.46 -1.29
CA GLU A 75 6.38 12.82 -2.56
C GLU A 75 4.90 12.99 -2.90
N CYS A 76 4.02 12.95 -1.89
CA CYS A 76 2.61 13.26 -2.10
C CYS A 76 2.42 14.66 -2.72
N LYS A 77 3.13 15.66 -2.20
CA LYS A 77 3.08 17.03 -2.74
C LYS A 77 3.67 17.15 -4.14
N VAL A 78 4.65 16.33 -4.50
CA VAL A 78 5.19 16.28 -5.87
C VAL A 78 4.16 15.65 -6.80
N SER A 79 3.59 14.52 -6.41
CA SER A 79 2.53 13.83 -7.13
C SER A 79 1.33 14.72 -7.40
N GLU A 80 0.81 15.36 -6.36
CA GLU A 80 -0.38 16.20 -6.45
C GLU A 80 -0.17 17.40 -7.38
N ARG A 81 1.00 18.06 -7.26
CA ARG A 81 1.35 19.20 -8.13
C ARG A 81 1.47 18.81 -9.60
N LYS A 82 1.94 17.60 -9.91
CA LYS A 82 2.22 17.17 -11.28
C LYS A 82 1.04 16.43 -11.93
N TYR A 83 0.29 15.66 -11.16
CA TYR A 83 -0.71 14.71 -11.65
C TYR A 83 -2.11 14.92 -11.04
N GLY A 84 -2.27 15.86 -10.10
CA GLY A 84 -3.56 16.19 -9.49
C GLY A 84 -4.00 15.28 -8.35
N PHE A 85 -3.24 14.22 -8.04
CA PHE A 85 -3.52 13.30 -6.93
C PHE A 85 -2.29 13.09 -6.06
N CYS A 86 -2.50 12.97 -4.75
CA CYS A 86 -1.43 12.72 -3.78
C CYS A 86 -0.68 11.41 -4.04
N LYS A 87 -1.37 10.37 -4.51
CA LYS A 87 -0.77 9.06 -4.83
C LYS A 87 -1.16 8.66 -6.25
N ALA A 88 -0.81 9.49 -7.23
CA ALA A 88 -1.21 9.29 -8.61
C ALA A 88 -0.58 8.02 -9.20
N SER A 89 -1.35 7.24 -9.94
CA SER A 89 -0.87 6.02 -10.61
C SER A 89 0.25 6.33 -11.59
N GLU A 90 0.12 7.41 -12.37
CA GLU A 90 1.13 7.84 -13.35
C GLU A 90 2.48 8.11 -12.68
N HIS A 91 2.49 8.63 -11.46
CA HIS A 91 3.73 8.82 -10.70
C HIS A 91 4.45 7.49 -10.51
N ILE A 92 3.75 6.46 -10.05
CA ILE A 92 4.35 5.13 -9.90
C ILE A 92 4.78 4.56 -11.25
N ARG A 93 3.96 4.73 -12.31
CA ARG A 93 4.32 4.24 -13.64
C ARG A 93 5.64 4.84 -14.14
N THR A 94 5.96 6.09 -13.81
CA THR A 94 7.26 6.69 -14.17
C THR A 94 8.49 6.07 -13.49
N LEU A 95 8.31 5.29 -12.41
CA LEU A 95 9.39 4.58 -11.72
C LEU A 95 9.81 3.29 -12.44
N TYR A 96 9.02 2.81 -13.40
CA TYR A 96 9.23 1.54 -14.07
C TYR A 96 9.40 1.75 -15.58
N THR A 97 10.38 1.07 -16.17
CA THR A 97 10.64 1.11 -17.62
C THR A 97 9.73 0.18 -18.42
N GLU A 98 9.04 -0.73 -17.74
CA GLU A 98 8.15 -1.72 -18.32
C GLU A 98 6.68 -1.47 -17.92
N PRO A 99 5.71 -1.97 -18.70
CA PRO A 99 4.31 -1.94 -18.28
C PRO A 99 4.09 -2.69 -16.96
N ILE A 100 3.35 -2.05 -16.06
CA ILE A 100 2.99 -2.58 -14.74
C ILE A 100 1.48 -2.65 -14.55
N ILE A 101 1.06 -3.62 -13.75
CA ILE A 101 -0.28 -3.68 -13.16
C ILE A 101 -0.22 -3.07 -11.76
N LEU A 102 -1.03 -2.06 -11.52
CA LEU A 102 -1.04 -1.28 -10.29
C LEU A 102 -2.19 -1.66 -9.37
N ILE A 103 -1.85 -2.02 -8.14
CA ILE A 103 -2.77 -2.32 -7.07
C ILE A 103 -2.67 -1.23 -6.00
N ALA A 104 -3.79 -0.63 -5.63
CA ALA A 104 -3.93 0.40 -4.62
C ALA A 104 -4.60 -0.18 -3.36
N VAL A 105 -4.00 0.02 -2.18
CA VAL A 105 -4.56 -0.38 -0.88
C VAL A 105 -4.48 0.80 0.09
N ASP A 106 -5.63 1.38 0.41
CA ASP A 106 -5.69 2.64 1.18
C ASP A 106 -7.07 2.77 1.87
N ASP A 107 -7.10 3.31 3.10
CA ASP A 107 -8.32 3.57 3.85
C ASP A 107 -9.19 4.68 3.23
N LYS A 108 -8.58 5.48 2.35
CA LYS A 108 -9.13 6.60 1.60
C LYS A 108 -8.77 6.50 0.12
N VAL A 109 -8.76 5.27 -0.41
CA VAL A 109 -8.38 4.98 -1.81
C VAL A 109 -9.09 5.87 -2.84
N ASN A 110 -10.35 6.25 -2.58
CA ASN A 110 -11.15 7.09 -3.48
C ASN A 110 -10.76 8.58 -3.44
N GLN A 111 -10.09 9.04 -2.38
CA GLN A 111 -9.62 10.41 -2.25
C GLN A 111 -8.14 10.55 -2.61
N ASN A 112 -7.31 9.57 -2.21
CA ASN A 112 -5.86 9.67 -2.29
C ASN A 112 -5.29 9.20 -3.64
N MET A 113 -5.98 8.26 -4.29
CA MET A 113 -5.51 7.53 -5.46
C MET A 113 -6.50 7.71 -6.61
N ASP A 114 -5.99 7.93 -7.83
CA ASP A 114 -6.82 8.10 -9.02
C ASP A 114 -7.45 6.79 -9.51
N ASP A 115 -8.33 6.89 -10.50
CA ASP A 115 -9.07 5.76 -11.08
C ASP A 115 -8.25 4.93 -12.08
N MET A 116 -6.97 5.28 -12.30
CA MET A 116 -6.09 4.62 -13.29
C MET A 116 -5.20 3.51 -12.66
N TYR A 117 -5.45 3.18 -11.40
CA TYR A 117 -5.01 1.92 -10.79
C TYR A 117 -5.85 0.75 -11.30
N ASP A 118 -5.20 -0.34 -11.68
CA ASP A 118 -5.83 -1.53 -12.24
C ASP A 118 -6.70 -2.28 -11.21
N LEU A 119 -6.33 -2.21 -9.92
CA LEU A 119 -7.16 -2.67 -8.80
C LEU A 119 -7.09 -1.66 -7.65
N ARG A 120 -8.24 -1.24 -7.13
CA ARG A 120 -8.35 -0.33 -5.97
C ARG A 120 -9.08 -1.02 -4.83
N ILE A 121 -8.40 -1.21 -3.72
CA ILE A 121 -8.94 -1.87 -2.53
C ILE A 121 -9.08 -0.83 -1.43
N TYR A 122 -10.33 -0.44 -1.17
CA TYR A 122 -10.67 0.24 0.07
C TYR A 122 -10.50 -0.72 1.24
N VAL A 123 -9.79 -0.27 2.27
CA VAL A 123 -9.64 -0.96 3.54
C VAL A 123 -10.37 -0.18 4.61
N LYS A 124 -11.12 -0.85 5.49
CA LYS A 124 -11.74 -0.13 6.61
C LYS A 124 -10.65 0.49 7.50
N PRO A 125 -10.74 1.77 7.89
CA PRO A 125 -9.77 2.41 8.77
C PRO A 125 -9.57 1.65 10.10
N TYR A 126 -8.32 1.36 10.43
CA TYR A 126 -7.90 0.72 11.68
C TYR A 126 -7.63 1.79 12.74
N LYS A 127 -8.58 1.98 13.67
CA LYS A 127 -8.54 3.10 14.64
C LYS A 127 -8.38 2.67 16.10
N LYS A 128 -8.37 1.36 16.35
CA LYS A 128 -8.25 0.78 17.68
C LYS A 128 -7.68 -0.62 17.57
N VAL A 129 -7.02 -1.09 18.63
CA VAL A 129 -6.55 -2.47 18.68
C VAL A 129 -7.75 -3.42 18.65
N ASP A 130 -7.77 -4.27 17.63
CA ASP A 130 -8.72 -5.36 17.45
C ASP A 130 -7.96 -6.56 16.90
N SER A 131 -7.82 -7.63 17.67
CA SER A 131 -7.08 -8.84 17.28
C SER A 131 -7.83 -9.68 16.24
N ASN A 132 -9.13 -9.44 16.09
CA ASN A 132 -9.99 -10.16 15.15
C ASN A 132 -10.18 -9.38 13.83
N ASP A 133 -9.46 -8.28 13.63
CA ASP A 133 -9.45 -7.57 12.35
C ASP A 133 -8.89 -8.49 11.24
N LEU A 134 -9.71 -8.69 10.19
CA LEU A 134 -9.39 -9.54 9.04
C LEU A 134 -9.16 -8.74 7.76
N GLU A 135 -9.10 -7.41 7.84
CA GLU A 135 -9.14 -6.57 6.64
C GLU A 135 -7.90 -6.80 5.75
N LEU A 136 -6.72 -7.01 6.34
CA LEU A 136 -5.52 -7.36 5.54
C LEU A 136 -5.58 -8.77 4.96
N THR A 137 -6.34 -9.70 5.56
CA THR A 137 -6.64 -11.00 4.92
C THR A 137 -7.55 -10.79 3.71
N ASN A 138 -8.60 -9.97 3.85
CA ASN A 138 -9.51 -9.63 2.75
C ASN A 138 -8.77 -8.92 1.59
N VAL A 139 -7.77 -8.11 1.89
CA VAL A 139 -6.87 -7.51 0.87
C VAL A 139 -6.15 -8.62 0.10
N VAL A 140 -5.54 -9.60 0.79
CA VAL A 140 -4.85 -10.73 0.14
C VAL A 140 -5.80 -11.53 -0.75
N GLU A 141 -7.02 -11.79 -0.30
CA GLU A 141 -8.04 -12.51 -1.11
C GLU A 141 -8.36 -11.75 -2.40
N LYS A 142 -8.61 -10.43 -2.31
CA LYS A 142 -8.89 -9.59 -3.48
C LYS A 142 -7.72 -9.56 -4.46
N ILE A 143 -6.48 -9.40 -3.96
CA ILE A 143 -5.29 -9.42 -4.81
C ILE A 143 -5.12 -10.79 -5.45
N THR A 144 -5.39 -11.88 -4.73
CA THR A 144 -5.29 -13.24 -5.27
C THR A 144 -6.27 -13.47 -6.42
N SER A 145 -7.55 -13.14 -6.23
CA SER A 145 -8.56 -13.29 -7.29
C SER A 145 -8.19 -12.48 -8.53
N PHE A 146 -7.84 -11.21 -8.34
CA PHE A 146 -7.40 -10.35 -9.43
C PHE A 146 -6.14 -10.87 -10.12
N TRP A 147 -5.14 -11.32 -9.37
CA TRP A 147 -3.92 -11.89 -9.93
C TRP A 147 -4.20 -13.15 -10.77
N ILE A 148 -5.12 -14.02 -10.33
CA ILE A 148 -5.55 -15.20 -11.11
C ILE A 148 -6.20 -14.76 -12.43
N GLU A 149 -7.11 -13.79 -12.39
CA GLU A 149 -7.79 -13.28 -13.60
C GLU A 149 -6.78 -12.72 -14.63
N GLN A 150 -5.77 -11.97 -14.16
CA GLN A 150 -4.77 -11.36 -15.04
C GLN A 150 -3.75 -12.37 -15.59
N MET A 151 -3.43 -13.43 -14.85
CA MET A 151 -2.43 -14.43 -15.25
C MET A 151 -3.04 -15.65 -15.97
N CYS A 152 -4.32 -15.93 -15.75
CA CYS A 152 -5.05 -17.07 -16.30
C CYS A 152 -6.39 -16.65 -16.94
N PRO A 153 -6.39 -15.82 -18.00
CA PRO A 153 -7.60 -15.17 -18.54
C PRO A 153 -8.63 -16.10 -19.21
N ASN A 154 -8.42 -17.43 -19.22
CA ASN A 154 -9.25 -18.41 -19.92
C ASN A 154 -9.92 -19.43 -18.98
N TRP A 155 -10.15 -19.06 -17.71
CA TRP A 155 -10.90 -19.85 -16.72
C TRP A 155 -12.20 -19.14 -16.36
#